data_AF-A0A951XMA2-F1
#
_entry.id   AF-A0A951XMA2-F1
#
_cell.length_a   1.000
_cell.length_b   1.000
_cell.length_c   1.000
_cell.angle_alpha   90.00
_cell.angle_beta   90.00
_cell.angle_gamma   90.00
#
_symmetry.space_group_name_H-M   'P 1'
#
loop_
_entity.id
_entity.type
_entity.pdbx_description
1 polymer ?
#
loop_
_entity_poly.entity_id
_entity_poly.type
_entity_poly.pdbx_seq_one_letter_code
_entity_poly.pdbx_strand_id
1 'polypeptide(L)'
;MAVSSVAGAQAPGAFVMQQLRTQQVERTAERAEANARSLRREAASAQQQADAARENARDLKVRSDRAESEAGSARQAVVSLTELSKVSRSFEALGRSVASSSSAPTPPPAPLVNAEGQTTGTVINVTA
;
A
#
# COMPACT_ATOMS: atom_id res chain seq x y z
N MET A 1 -65.20 26.77 42.38
CA MET A 1 -64.97 28.23 42.23
C MET A 1 -64.18 28.71 43.43
N ALA A 2 -62.94 29.15 43.22
CA ALA A 2 -62.20 30.04 44.10
C ALA A 2 -61.05 30.61 43.27
N VAL A 3 -61.38 31.58 42.41
CA VAL A 3 -60.40 32.41 41.72
C VAL A 3 -59.89 33.44 42.72
N SER A 4 -58.80 33.12 43.43
CA SER A 4 -58.08 34.12 44.20
C SER A 4 -57.24 34.94 43.22
N SER A 5 -57.91 35.94 42.65
CA SER A 5 -57.32 37.13 42.04
C SER A 5 -56.31 37.74 43.02
N VAL A 6 -55.02 37.51 42.77
CA VAL A 6 -53.95 38.28 43.40
C VAL A 6 -54.01 39.69 42.81
N ALA A 7 -54.79 40.53 43.49
CA ALA A 7 -54.81 41.96 43.30
C ALA A 7 -53.38 42.49 43.45
N GLY A 8 -52.97 43.32 42.49
CA GLY A 8 -51.69 44.01 42.50
C GLY A 8 -51.47 44.77 43.79
N ALA A 9 -50.64 44.22 44.67
CA ALA A 9 -50.06 44.94 45.78
C ALA A 9 -48.88 45.75 45.23
N GLN A 10 -49.06 47.07 45.20
CA GLN A 10 -48.02 48.05 44.89
C GLN A 10 -46.92 47.97 45.96
N ALA A 11 -45.95 47.08 45.76
CA ALA A 11 -44.72 47.07 46.53
C ALA A 11 -43.61 47.73 45.68
N PRO A 12 -43.14 48.94 46.00
CA PRO A 12 -41.99 49.55 45.29
C PRO A 12 -40.72 48.68 45.36
N GLY A 13 -40.65 47.68 46.25
CA GLY A 13 -39.58 46.69 46.31
C GLY A 13 -39.69 45.53 45.30
N ALA A 14 -40.88 45.22 44.75
CA ALA A 14 -41.05 44.10 43.81
C ALA A 14 -40.45 44.42 42.42
N PHE A 15 -40.59 45.66 41.96
CA PHE A 15 -39.99 46.12 40.70
C PHE A 15 -38.45 46.16 40.78
N VAL A 16 -37.90 46.61 41.91
CA VAL A 16 -36.45 46.63 42.18
C VAL A 16 -35.88 45.21 42.22
N MET A 17 -36.56 44.25 42.85
CA MET A 17 -36.13 42.84 42.87
C MET A 17 -36.24 42.16 41.50
N GLN A 18 -37.25 42.51 40.70
CA GLN A 18 -37.37 42.01 39.33
C GLN A 18 -36.20 42.50 38.47
N GLN A 19 -35.84 43.79 38.57
CA GLN A 19 -34.74 44.38 37.82
C GLN A 19 -33.36 43.80 38.21
N LEU A 20 -33.16 43.51 39.50
CA LEU A 20 -31.95 42.84 40.00
C LEU A 20 -31.80 41.40 39.47
N ARG A 21 -32.91 40.65 39.36
CA ARG A 21 -32.90 39.32 38.74
C ARG A 21 -32.57 39.41 37.25
N THR A 22 -33.12 40.39 36.54
CA THR A 22 -32.81 40.60 35.12
C THR A 22 -31.32 40.87 34.88
N GLN A 23 -30.69 41.73 35.68
CA GLN A 23 -29.25 41.97 35.57
C GLN A 23 -28.39 40.74 35.88
N GLN A 24 -28.81 39.89 36.83
CA GLN A 24 -28.10 38.64 37.10
C GLN A 24 -28.19 37.66 35.91
N VAL A 25 -29.37 37.57 35.29
CA VAL A 25 -29.60 36.73 34.11
C VAL A 25 -28.78 37.24 32.91
N GLU A 26 -28.75 38.56 32.67
CA GLU A 26 -27.95 39.17 31.59
C GLU A 26 -26.47 38.78 31.70
N ARG A 27 -25.86 38.91 32.87
CA ARG A 27 -24.45 38.52 33.06
C ARG A 27 -24.22 37.02 32.87
N THR A 28 -25.17 36.17 33.25
CA THR A 28 -25.04 34.72 33.02
C THR A 28 -25.17 34.37 31.54
N ALA A 29 -26.06 35.06 30.81
CA ALA A 29 -26.23 34.90 29.38
C ALA A 29 -24.97 35.34 28.62
N GLU A 30 -24.38 36.49 28.97
CA GLU A 30 -23.13 36.97 28.37
C GLU A 30 -21.97 35.99 28.57
N ARG A 31 -21.82 35.43 29.78
CA ARG A 31 -20.80 34.41 30.07
C ARG A 31 -21.02 33.13 29.26
N ALA A 32 -22.26 32.68 29.16
CA ALA A 32 -22.61 31.50 28.37
C ALA A 32 -22.34 31.73 26.88
N GLU A 33 -22.65 32.91 26.36
CA GLU A 33 -22.40 33.26 24.97
C GLU A 33 -20.89 33.36 24.66
N ALA A 34 -20.10 33.97 25.55
CA ALA A 34 -18.65 34.00 25.42
C ALA A 34 -18.04 32.59 25.40
N ASN A 35 -18.52 31.70 26.28
CA ASN A 35 -18.08 30.32 26.32
C ASN A 35 -18.47 29.55 25.04
N ALA A 36 -19.72 29.69 24.60
CA ALA A 36 -20.19 29.09 23.36
C ALA A 36 -19.38 29.56 22.14
N ARG A 37 -19.01 30.85 22.08
CA ARG A 37 -18.12 31.39 21.04
C ARG A 37 -16.72 30.79 21.10
N SER A 38 -16.18 30.55 22.30
CA SER A 38 -14.88 29.86 22.46
C SER A 38 -14.94 28.42 21.95
N LEU A 39 -15.92 27.66 22.43
CA LEU A 39 -16.10 26.26 22.04
C LEU A 39 -16.34 26.10 20.53
N ARG A 40 -17.07 27.02 19.89
CA ARG A 40 -17.24 27.02 18.44
C ARG A 40 -15.92 27.24 17.69
N ARG A 41 -15.05 28.13 18.18
CA ARG A 41 -13.72 28.34 17.58
C ARG A 41 -12.82 27.11 17.77
N GLU A 42 -12.84 26.52 18.96
CA GLU A 42 -12.10 25.29 19.25
C GLU A 42 -12.55 24.13 18.36
N ALA A 43 -13.87 23.95 18.22
CA ALA A 43 -14.44 22.93 17.34
C ALA A 43 -14.05 23.15 15.87
N ALA A 44 -14.08 24.40 15.38
CA ALA A 44 -13.65 24.72 14.03
C ALA A 44 -12.16 24.41 13.81
N SER A 45 -11.31 24.75 14.78
CA SER A 45 -9.88 24.41 14.74
C SER A 45 -9.63 22.91 14.74
N ALA A 46 -10.33 22.17 15.61
CA ALA A 46 -10.24 20.71 15.66
C ALA A 46 -10.71 20.06 14.35
N GLN A 47 -11.77 20.59 13.74
CA GLN A 47 -12.25 20.11 12.45
C GLN A 47 -11.22 20.36 11.34
N GLN A 48 -10.63 21.55 11.28
CA GLN A 48 -9.57 21.85 10.31
C GLN A 48 -8.37 20.91 10.47
N GLN A 49 -7.95 20.61 11.69
CA GLN A 49 -6.87 19.66 11.96
C GLN A 49 -7.25 18.24 11.52
N ALA A 50 -8.49 17.82 11.76
CA ALA A 50 -8.97 16.51 11.32
C ALA A 50 -9.01 16.40 9.78
N ASP A 51 -9.43 17.46 9.09
CA ASP A 51 -9.44 17.49 7.63
C ASP A 51 -8.03 17.45 7.05
N ALA A 52 -7.09 18.22 7.62
CA ALA A 52 -5.68 18.17 7.26
C ALA A 52 -5.06 16.78 7.51
N ALA A 53 -5.39 16.15 8.65
CA ALA A 53 -4.92 14.80 8.97
C ALA A 53 -5.47 13.76 7.99
N ARG A 54 -6.73 13.88 7.57
CA ARG A 54 -7.34 13.00 6.55
C ARG A 54 -6.69 13.18 5.19
N GLU A 55 -6.37 14.40 4.80
CA GLU A 55 -5.67 14.68 3.56
C GLU A 55 -4.25 14.08 3.59
N ASN A 56 -3.50 14.29 4.67
CA ASN A 56 -2.18 13.68 4.85
C ASN A 56 -2.26 12.15 4.81
N ALA A 57 -3.25 11.55 5.46
CA ALA A 57 -3.45 10.10 5.42
C ALA A 57 -3.73 9.58 3.99
N ARG A 58 -4.50 10.32 3.17
CA ARG A 58 -4.72 9.98 1.76
C ARG A 58 -3.42 10.09 0.97
N ASP A 59 -2.65 11.14 1.19
CA ASP A 59 -1.38 11.38 0.52
C ASP A 59 -0.36 10.27 0.85
N LEU A 60 -0.26 9.90 2.13
CA LEU A 60 0.57 8.79 2.60
C LEU A 60 0.14 7.46 1.99
N LYS A 61 -1.18 7.20 1.90
CA LYS A 61 -1.70 6.00 1.26
C LYS A 61 -1.28 5.91 -0.20
N VAL A 62 -1.45 6.98 -0.98
CA VAL A 62 -1.03 7.01 -2.39
C VAL A 62 0.48 6.78 -2.53
N ARG A 63 1.29 7.38 -1.66
CA ARG A 63 2.75 7.14 -1.64
C ARG A 63 3.09 5.70 -1.30
N SER A 64 2.38 5.11 -0.33
CA SER A 64 2.54 3.70 0.05
C SER A 64 2.18 2.77 -1.12
N ASP A 65 1.02 2.96 -1.75
CA ASP A 65 0.56 2.15 -2.88
C ASP A 65 1.56 2.21 -4.05
N ARG A 66 2.15 3.39 -4.29
CA ARG A 66 3.21 3.58 -5.29
C ARG A 66 4.48 2.82 -4.92
N ALA A 67 4.93 2.93 -3.68
CA ALA A 67 6.12 2.24 -3.19
C ALA A 67 5.95 0.71 -3.22
N GLU A 68 4.77 0.21 -2.88
CA GLU A 68 4.44 -1.22 -2.98
C GLU A 68 4.45 -1.72 -4.43
N SER A 69 3.91 -0.93 -5.35
CA SER A 69 3.93 -1.23 -6.79
C SER A 69 5.36 -1.28 -7.33
N GLU A 70 6.18 -0.29 -6.99
CA GLU A 70 7.60 -0.23 -7.37
C GLU A 70 8.38 -1.42 -6.80
N ALA A 71 8.17 -1.75 -5.53
CA ALA A 71 8.78 -2.93 -4.90
C ALA A 71 8.30 -4.24 -5.56
N GLY A 72 7.05 -4.32 -6.00
CA GLY A 72 6.51 -5.42 -6.79
C GLY A 72 7.26 -5.59 -8.12
N SER A 73 7.38 -4.52 -8.90
CA SER A 73 8.10 -4.51 -10.17
C SER A 73 9.59 -4.83 -10.00
N ALA A 74 10.24 -4.28 -8.96
CA ALA A 74 11.64 -4.57 -8.66
C ALA A 74 11.86 -6.06 -8.32
N ARG A 75 10.97 -6.65 -7.51
CA ARG A 75 11.02 -8.10 -7.20
C ARG A 75 10.88 -8.95 -8.47
N GLN A 76 9.94 -8.59 -9.35
CA GLN A 76 9.76 -9.28 -10.61
C GLN A 76 10.99 -9.17 -11.51
N ALA A 77 11.59 -7.98 -11.60
CA ALA A 77 12.82 -7.77 -12.36
C ALA A 77 13.97 -8.64 -11.85
N VAL A 78 14.18 -8.73 -10.53
CA VAL A 78 15.20 -9.58 -9.91
C VAL A 78 14.99 -11.05 -10.27
N VAL A 79 13.74 -11.54 -10.22
CA VAL A 79 13.41 -12.91 -10.63
C VAL A 79 13.73 -13.12 -12.11
N SER A 80 13.31 -12.22 -13.00
CA SER A 80 13.61 -12.30 -14.43
C SER A 80 15.10 -12.32 -14.74
N LEU A 81 15.90 -11.48 -14.07
CA LEU A 81 17.36 -11.47 -14.18
C LEU A 81 17.98 -12.78 -13.69
N THR A 82 17.45 -13.34 -12.59
CA THR A 82 17.91 -14.61 -12.03
C THR A 82 17.63 -15.77 -13.00
N GLU A 83 16.44 -15.83 -13.58
CA GLU A 83 16.07 -16.84 -14.57
C GLU A 83 16.90 -16.71 -15.85
N LEU A 84 17.12 -15.49 -16.35
CA LEU A 84 17.99 -15.26 -17.51
C LEU A 84 19.42 -15.76 -17.25
N SER A 85 19.94 -15.53 -16.04
CA SER A 85 21.26 -16.02 -15.63
C SER A 85 21.32 -17.55 -15.46
N LYS A 86 20.19 -18.21 -15.21
CA LYS A 86 20.13 -19.69 -15.21
C LYS A 86 20.14 -20.22 -16.65
N VAL A 87 19.38 -19.59 -17.54
CA VAL A 87 19.34 -19.96 -18.97
C VAL A 87 20.70 -19.77 -19.64
N SER A 88 21.42 -18.69 -19.37
CA SER A 88 22.78 -18.52 -19.93
C SER A 88 23.74 -19.63 -19.48
N ARG A 89 23.70 -20.00 -18.19
CA ARG A 89 24.50 -21.11 -17.63
C ARG A 89 24.12 -22.47 -18.21
N SER A 90 22.84 -22.73 -18.47
CA SER A 90 22.42 -23.99 -19.10
C SER A 90 22.86 -24.06 -20.56
N PHE A 91 22.80 -22.95 -21.30
CA PHE A 91 23.34 -22.86 -22.66
C PHE A 91 24.85 -23.10 -22.71
N GLU A 92 25.63 -22.51 -21.80
CA GLU A 92 27.07 -22.78 -21.72
C GLU A 92 27.37 -24.25 -21.41
N ALA A 93 26.62 -24.85 -20.49
CA ALA A 93 26.77 -26.27 -20.15
C ALA A 93 26.44 -27.16 -21.35
N LEU A 94 25.37 -26.84 -22.10
CA LEU A 94 25.00 -27.54 -23.33
C LEU A 94 26.10 -27.41 -24.39
N GLY A 95 26.61 -26.20 -24.62
CA GLY A 95 27.71 -25.95 -25.56
C GLY A 95 28.96 -26.75 -25.22
N ARG A 96 29.33 -26.83 -23.93
CA ARG A 96 30.43 -27.68 -23.47
C ARG A 96 30.14 -29.16 -23.70
N SER A 97 28.93 -29.65 -23.44
CA SER A 97 28.54 -31.03 -23.69
C SER A 97 28.59 -31.40 -25.19
N VAL A 98 28.12 -30.50 -26.06
CA VAL A 98 28.22 -30.67 -27.52
C VAL A 98 29.67 -30.64 -27.98
N ALA A 99 30.50 -29.73 -27.48
CA ALA A 99 31.92 -29.70 -27.79
C ALA A 99 32.64 -30.98 -27.31
N SER A 100 32.33 -31.45 -26.09
CA SER A 100 32.90 -32.68 -25.53
C SER A 100 32.48 -33.92 -26.33
N SER A 101 31.22 -34.00 -26.77
CA SER A 101 30.73 -35.10 -27.61
C SER A 101 31.27 -35.04 -29.04
N SER A 102 31.50 -33.85 -29.59
CA SER A 102 32.20 -33.67 -30.87
C SER A 102 33.69 -33.98 -30.78
N SER A 103 34.31 -33.87 -29.60
CA SER A 103 35.72 -34.21 -29.36
C SER A 103 35.94 -35.67 -28.92
N ALA A 104 34.87 -36.46 -28.78
CA ALA A 104 34.99 -37.87 -28.47
C ALA A 104 35.67 -38.57 -29.66
N PRO A 105 36.77 -39.33 -29.46
CA PRO A 105 37.43 -40.04 -30.54
C PRO A 105 36.45 -41.02 -31.16
N THR A 106 36.16 -40.85 -32.46
CA THR A 106 35.36 -41.81 -33.22
C THR A 106 36.05 -43.17 -33.10
N PRO A 107 35.38 -44.20 -32.53
CA PRO A 107 35.99 -45.52 -32.47
C PRO A 107 36.33 -45.95 -33.89
N PRO A 108 37.51 -46.55 -34.13
CA PRO A 108 37.89 -46.99 -35.46
C PRO A 108 36.79 -47.92 -35.99
N PRO A 109 36.37 -47.76 -37.24
CA PRO A 109 35.23 -48.49 -37.76
C PRO A 109 35.47 -49.99 -37.69
N ALA A 110 34.48 -50.73 -37.20
CA ALA A 110 34.58 -52.18 -37.11
C ALA A 110 34.72 -52.77 -38.52
N PRO A 111 35.67 -53.70 -38.75
CA PRO A 111 35.80 -54.37 -40.04
C PRO A 111 34.55 -55.21 -40.33
N LEU A 112 33.96 -55.04 -41.51
CA LEU A 112 32.93 -55.93 -42.00
C LEU A 112 33.59 -57.24 -42.40
N VAL A 113 33.15 -58.33 -41.78
CA VAL A 113 33.55 -59.70 -42.12
C VAL A 113 32.38 -60.39 -42.83
N ASN A 114 32.69 -61.13 -43.90
CA ASN A 114 31.70 -61.95 -44.59
C ASN A 114 31.40 -63.24 -43.77
N ALA A 115 30.40 -64.03 -44.20
CA ALA A 115 30.00 -65.27 -43.52
C ALA A 115 31.11 -66.34 -43.45
N GLU A 116 32.21 -66.15 -44.17
CA GLU A 116 33.39 -67.02 -44.24
C GLU A 116 34.54 -66.49 -43.37
N GLY A 117 34.34 -65.39 -42.63
CA GLY A 117 35.30 -64.80 -41.71
C GLY A 117 36.36 -63.89 -42.34
N GLN A 118 36.22 -63.53 -43.62
CA GLN A 118 37.16 -62.67 -44.33
C GLN A 118 36.76 -61.19 -44.22
N THR A 119 37.71 -60.33 -43.82
CA THR A 119 37.54 -58.87 -43.74
C THR A 119 37.32 -58.28 -45.14
N THR A 120 36.11 -57.81 -45.42
CA THR A 120 35.67 -57.34 -46.74
C THR A 120 35.68 -55.80 -46.86
N GLY A 121 35.79 -55.06 -45.76
CA GLY A 121 35.93 -53.60 -45.78
C GLY A 121 35.64 -52.94 -44.43
N THR A 122 35.64 -51.60 -44.40
CA THR A 122 35.40 -50.78 -43.19
C THR A 122 34.32 -49.74 -43.48
N VAL A 123 33.33 -49.58 -42.58
CA VAL A 123 32.28 -48.56 -42.75
C VAL A 123 32.79 -47.21 -42.29
N ILE A 124 32.85 -46.21 -43.16
CA ILE A 124 33.19 -44.84 -42.77
C ILE A 124 31.88 -44.08 -42.59
N ASN A 125 31.56 -43.66 -41.36
CA ASN A 125 30.45 -42.73 -41.13
C ASN A 125 30.94 -41.31 -41.51
N VAL A 126 30.39 -40.76 -42.59
CA VAL A 126 30.63 -39.39 -43.02
C VAL A 126 29.42 -38.55 -42.65
N THR A 127 29.49 -37.84 -41.52
CA THR A 127 28.51 -36.80 -41.19
C THR A 127 29.26 -35.47 -41.26
N ALA A 128 28.87 -34.62 -42.21
CA ALA A 128 29.44 -33.30 -42.47
C ALA A 128 28.99 -32.25 -41.44
#